data_AF-A0A7I8EHH2-F1
#
_entry.id   AF-A0A7I8EHH2-F1
#
_cell.length_a   1.000
_cell.length_b   1.000
_cell.length_c   1.000
_cell.angle_alpha   90.00
_cell.angle_beta   90.00
_cell.angle_gamma   90.00
#
_symmetry.space_group_name_H-M   'P 1'
#
loop_
_entity.id
_entity.type
_entity.pdbx_description
1 polymer ?
#
loop_
_entity_poly.entity_id
_entity_poly.type
_entity_poly.pdbx_seq_one_letter_code
_entity_poly.pdbx_strand_id
1 'polypeptide(L)' 'MQQELSTILLTWLQQGKTSDVGQHVPVEITAEVMSWAIFGVAIQWSRGERSVPTEQMVNFVLAVLTAGVAGVTPGLLLE' A
#
# COMPACT_ATOMS: atom_id res chain seq x y z
N MET A 1 12.55 7.43 6.08
CA MET A 1 11.48 6.52 6.51
C MET A 1 10.29 6.49 5.54
N GLN A 2 9.41 7.50 5.43
CA GLN A 2 8.28 7.44 4.48
C GLN A 2 8.73 7.40 3.02
N GLN A 3 9.68 8.25 2.62
CA GLN A 3 10.23 8.26 1.27
C GLN A 3 10.92 6.94 0.91
N GLU A 4 11.67 6.35 1.84
CA GLU A 4 12.29 5.03 1.64
C GLU A 4 11.23 3.94 1.40
N LEU A 5 10.14 3.95 2.19
CA LEU A 5 9.03 3.02 1.98
C LEU A 5 8.35 3.24 0.62
N SER A 6 8.18 4.49 0.20
CA SER A 6 7.65 4.82 -1.13
C SER A 6 8.54 4.23 -2.23
N THR A 7 9.86 4.32 -2.11
CA THR A 7 10.81 3.74 -3.08
C THR A 7 10.72 2.22 -3.12
N ILE A 8 10.61 1.56 -1.96
CA ILE A 8 10.44 0.10 -1.86
C ILE A 8 9.13 -0.32 -2.54
N LEU A 9 8.04 0.37 -2.23
CA LEU A 9 6.73 0.08 -2.82
C LEU A 9 6.70 0.33 -4.32
N LEU A 10 7.35 1.40 -4.80
CA LEU A 10 7.47 1.67 -6.24
C LEU A 10 8.21 0.54 -6.95
N THR A 11 9.35 0.13 -6.41
CA THR A 11 10.15 -0.98 -6.96
C THR A 11 9.32 -2.26 -7.05
N TRP A 12 8.53 -2.55 -6.01
CA TRP A 12 7.67 -3.72 -5.97
C TRP A 12 6.49 -3.63 -6.96
N LEU A 13 5.83 -2.47 -7.06
CA LEU A 13 4.73 -2.24 -8.01
C LEU A 13 5.20 -2.35 -9.47
N GLN A 14 6.41 -1.87 -9.77
CA GLN A 14 7.02 -1.98 -11.10
C GLN A 14 7.36 -3.43 -11.49
N GLN A 15 7.52 -4.33 -10.52
CA GLN A 15 7.77 -5.76 -10.77
C GLN A 15 6.46 -6.51 -11.13
N GLY A 16 5.30 -5.93 -10.81
CA GLY A 16 4.01 -6.51 -11.17
C GLY A 16 3.76 -6.47 -12.68
N LYS A 17 3.17 -7.54 -13.23
CA LYS A 17 2.69 -7.54 -14.61
C LYS A 17 1.48 -6.62 -14.72
N THR A 18 1.65 -5.43 -15.29
CA THR A 18 0.52 -4.56 -15.62
C THR A 18 -0.15 -5.08 -16.90
N SER A 19 -1.36 -5.63 -16.76
CA SER A 19 -2.20 -5.89 -17.93
C SER A 19 -2.87 -4.58 -18.32
N ASP A 20 -2.52 -4.07 -19.50
CA ASP A 20 -2.98 -2.79 -20.05
C ASP A 20 -4.47 -2.83 -20.41
N VAL A 21 -5.36 -2.66 -19.42
CA VAL A 21 -6.81 -2.52 -19.67
C VAL A 21 -7.44 -1.52 -18.70
N GLY A 22 -7.23 -0.20 -18.88
CA GLY A 22 -8.04 0.83 -18.20
C GLY A 22 -7.38 2.17 -17.87
N GLN A 23 -8.16 3.08 -17.26
CA GLN A 23 -7.68 4.33 -16.64
C GLN A 23 -6.86 4.00 -15.38
N HIS A 24 -5.55 3.88 -15.55
CA HIS A 24 -4.62 3.54 -14.48
C HIS A 24 -4.10 4.79 -13.76
N VAL A 25 -4.11 4.78 -12.43
CA VAL A 25 -3.31 5.72 -11.64
C VAL A 25 -1.83 5.38 -11.84
N PRO A 26 -0.94 6.36 -12.07
CA PRO A 26 0.50 6.09 -12.18
C PRO A 26 1.02 5.32 -10.97
N VAL A 27 1.92 4.37 -11.19
CA VAL A 27 2.48 3.51 -10.13
C VAL A 27 3.27 4.32 -9.10
N GLU A 28 3.84 5.46 -9.50
CA GLU A 28 4.52 6.42 -8.63
C GLU A 28 3.55 7.06 -7.64
N ILE A 29 2.39 7.52 -8.12
CA ILE A 29 1.33 8.10 -7.29
C ILE A 29 0.77 7.03 -6.35
N THR A 30 0.60 5.80 -6.86
CA THR A 30 0.14 4.66 -6.04
C THR A 30 1.11 4.36 -4.90
N ALA A 31 2.42 4.29 -5.18
CA ALA A 31 3.46 4.06 -4.16
C ALA A 31 3.51 5.18 -3.11
N GLU A 32 3.37 6.44 -3.55
CA GLU A 32 3.37 7.60 -2.66
C GLU A 32 2.14 7.57 -1.73
N VAL A 33 0.95 7.30 -2.26
CA VAL A 33 -0.28 7.20 -1.46
C VAL A 33 -0.21 6.04 -0.48
N MET A 34 0.24 4.86 -0.91
CA MET A 34 0.37 3.68 -0.04
C MET A 34 1.36 3.93 1.11
N SER A 35 2.51 4.54 0.82
CA SER A 35 3.51 4.83 1.86
C SER A 35 2.99 5.82 2.89
N TRP A 36 2.25 6.86 2.49
CA TRP A 36 1.59 7.76 3.42
C TRP A 36 0.49 7.09 4.25
N ALA A 37 -0.31 6.21 3.65
CA ALA A 37 -1.33 5.45 4.37
C ALA A 37 -0.71 4.56 5.46
N ILE A 38 0.38 3.84 5.14
CA ILE A 38 1.12 3.02 6.11
C ILE A 38 1.69 3.89 7.23
N PHE A 39 2.40 4.97 6.89
CA PHE A 39 3.01 5.85 7.90
C PHE A 39 1.97 6.53 8.79
N GLY A 40 0.87 7.01 8.22
CA GLY A 40 -0.21 7.63 8.96
C GLY A 40 -0.83 6.68 9.99
N VAL A 41 -1.17 5.46 9.56
CA VAL A 41 -1.72 4.43 10.46
C VAL A 41 -0.70 4.03 11.53
N ALA A 42 0.56 3.81 11.16
CA ALA A 42 1.60 3.44 12.11
C ALA A 42 1.83 4.52 13.18
N ILE A 43 1.89 5.80 12.77
CA ILE A 43 2.02 6.94 13.69
C ILE A 43 0.81 7.01 14.61
N GLN A 44 -0.41 6.95 14.07
CA GLN A 44 -1.62 7.05 14.87
C GLN A 44 -1.75 5.89 15.85
N TRP A 45 -1.52 4.66 15.40
CA TRP A 45 -1.60 3.45 16.22
C TRP A 45 -0.50 3.42 17.30
N SER A 46 0.68 3.97 17.03
CA SER A 46 1.77 4.05 18.01
C SER A 46 1.49 4.98 19.19
N ARG A 47 0.58 5.95 19.03
CA ARG A 47 0.31 7.02 20.02
C ARG A 47 -0.87 6.72 20.95
N GLY A 48 -1.70 5.73 20.65
CA GLY A 48 -2.91 5.40 21.42
C GLY A 48 -2.81 4.10 22.23
N GLU A 49 -3.84 3.80 22.99
CA GLU A 49 -4.05 2.44 23.50
C GLU A 49 -4.21 1.50 22.30
N ARG A 50 -3.32 0.52 22.20
CA ARG A 50 -3.31 -0.44 21.09
C ARG A 50 -4.56 -1.31 21.21
N SER A 51 -5.57 -1.00 20.41
CA SER A 51 -6.84 -1.73 20.38
C SER A 51 -6.70 -3.16 19.86
N VAL A 52 -5.62 -3.44 19.11
CA VAL A 52 -5.28 -4.74 18.53
C VAL A 52 -3.76 -4.98 18.58
N PRO A 53 -3.30 -6.25 18.57
CA PRO A 53 -1.89 -6.59 18.43
C PRO A 53 -1.27 -6.04 17.14
N THR A 54 0.05 -5.82 17.16
CA THR A 54 0.80 -5.29 16.01
C THR A 54 0.55 -6.08 14.73
N GLU A 55 0.66 -7.41 14.79
CA GLU A 55 0.49 -8.30 13.65
C GLU A 55 -0.90 -8.17 13.03
N GLN A 56 -1.93 -7.99 13.86
CA GLN A 56 -3.29 -7.83 13.40
C GLN A 56 -3.49 -6.47 12.70
N MET A 57 -2.90 -5.40 13.22
CA MET A 57 -2.92 -4.09 12.55
C MET A 57 -2.20 -4.13 11.19
N VAL A 58 -1.06 -4.83 11.11
CA VAL A 58 -0.33 -5.04 9.85
C VAL A 58 -1.21 -5.75 8.82
N ASN A 59 -1.92 -6.80 9.22
CA ASN A 59 -2.83 -7.51 8.33
C ASN A 59 -3.98 -6.64 7.83
N PHE A 60 -4.55 -5.77 8.67
CA PHE A 60 -5.59 -4.82 8.25
C PHE A 60 -5.07 -3.80 7.25
N VAL A 61 -3.91 -3.20 7.50
CA VAL A 61 -3.27 -2.27 6.58
C VAL A 61 -3.00 -2.94 5.24
N LEU A 62 -2.45 -4.16 5.25
CA LEU A 62 -2.18 -4.90 4.03
C LEU A 62 -3.45 -5.17 3.24
N ALA A 63 -4.51 -5.67 3.88
CA ALA A 63 -5.78 -5.99 3.22
C ALA A 63 -6.44 -4.75 2.56
N VAL A 64 -6.42 -3.60 3.24
CA VAL A 64 -6.98 -2.35 2.69
C VAL A 64 -6.17 -1.88 1.49
N LEU A 65 -4.84 -1.92 1.59
CA LEU A 65 -3.97 -1.46 0.53
C LEU A 65 -4.04 -2.37 -0.70
N THR A 66 -4.05 -3.69 -0.54
CA THR A 66 -4.14 -4.61 -1.68
C THR A 66 -5.50 -4.57 -2.36
N ALA A 67 -6.59 -4.45 -1.59
CA ALA A 67 -7.93 -4.26 -2.17
C ALA A 67 -8.05 -2.91 -2.89
N GLY A 68 -7.47 -1.84 -2.33
CA GLY A 68 -7.44 -0.52 -2.95
C GLY A 68 -6.64 -0.52 -4.26
N VAL A 69 -5.44 -1.12 -4.24
CA VAL A 69 -4.59 -1.30 -5.43
C VAL A 69 -5.33 -2.09 -6.51
N ALA A 70 -5.92 -3.25 -6.18
CA ALA A 70 -6.68 -4.03 -7.17
C ALA A 70 -7.84 -3.24 -7.82
N GLY A 71 -8.44 -2.30 -7.08
CA GLY A 71 -9.50 -1.42 -7.58
C GLY A 71 -9.01 -0.27 -8.50
N VAL A 72 -7.78 0.23 -8.31
CA VAL A 72 -7.21 1.34 -9.09
C VAL A 72 -6.22 0.91 -10.17
N THR A 73 -5.71 -0.32 -10.08
CA THR A 73 -4.89 -1.03 -11.08
C THR A 73 -5.48 -2.42 -11.34
N PRO A 74 -6.61 -2.51 -12.08
CA PRO A 74 -7.20 -3.79 -12.45
C PRO A 74 -6.22 -4.60 -13.31
N GLY A 75 -5.59 -5.63 -12.72
CA GLY A 75 -4.60 -6.47 -13.42
C GLY A 75 -3.32 -6.75 -12.64
N LEU A 76 -3.10 -6.11 -11.48
CA LEU A 76 -1.98 -6.47 -10.60
C LEU A 76 -2.26 -7.82 -9.91
N LEU A 77 -1.68 -8.90 -10.42
CA LEU A 77 -1.71 -10.21 -9.76
C LEU A 77 -0.73 -10.21 -8.58
N LEU A 78 -1.28 -10.20 -7.37
CA LEU A 78 -0.55 -10.51 -6.14
C LEU A 78 -0.50 -12.03 -6.03
N GLU A 79 0.59 -12.63 -6.50
CA GLU A 79 0.91 -14.05 -6.28
C GLU A 79 1.40 -14.27 -4.84
#